data_AF-A0A2V8GZ14-F1
#
_entry.id   AF-A0A2V8GZ14-F1
#
_cell.length_a   1.000
_cell.length_b   1.000
_cell.length_c   1.000
_cell.angle_alpha   90.00
_cell.angle_beta   90.00
_cell.angle_gamma   90.00
#
_symmetry.space_group_name_H-M   'P 1'
#
loop_
_entity.id
_entity.type
_entity.pdbx_description
1 polymer ?
#
loop_
_entity_poly.entity_id
_entity_poly.type
_entity_poly.pdbx_seq_one_letter_code
_entity_poly.pdbx_strand_id
1 'polypeptide(L)'
;MTADDATAIKQEIPGIRYISPGLNTRTQIVASAGNWNTQVQGASAELAAIRSWPAQFGSFFTEDDVTAARKVAVLGSVVRDQLFGAGTDPTGEIIRIKNQPFQVIGVLTSKGQAAMGQDQDDTVIVPFTTV
;
A
#
# COMPACT_ATOMS: atom_id res chain seq x y z
N MET A 1 0.16 15.18 -17.47
CA MET A 1 -0.76 15.94 -16.61
C MET A 1 -0.13 15.95 -15.23
N THR A 2 0.02 17.16 -14.71
CA THR A 2 1.05 17.63 -13.79
C THR A 2 0.71 17.29 -12.34
N ALA A 3 1.74 17.20 -11.49
CA ALA A 3 1.70 16.85 -10.07
C ALA A 3 0.99 17.89 -9.16
N ASP A 4 -0.03 18.57 -9.68
CA ASP A 4 -0.76 19.65 -9.01
C ASP A 4 -1.98 19.16 -8.21
N ASP A 5 -2.60 18.06 -8.63
CA ASP A 5 -3.83 17.54 -7.97
C ASP A 5 -3.59 16.89 -6.59
N ALA A 6 -2.34 16.61 -6.20
CA ALA A 6 -2.02 16.05 -4.89
C ALA A 6 -1.95 17.10 -3.76
N THR A 7 -2.18 18.37 -4.07
CA THR A 7 -2.02 19.48 -3.11
C THR A 7 -3.34 19.92 -2.45
N ALA A 8 -4.50 19.47 -2.94
CA ALA A 8 -5.81 19.93 -2.46
C ALA A 8 -6.31 19.28 -1.14
N ILE A 9 -5.64 18.23 -0.62
CA ILE A 9 -6.06 17.52 0.61
C ILE A 9 -5.00 17.67 1.72
N LYS A 10 -4.32 18.82 1.79
CA LYS A 10 -3.18 19.05 2.71
C LYS A 10 -3.47 20.00 3.89
N GLN A 11 -4.72 20.36 4.16
CA GLN A 11 -5.01 21.46 5.11
C GLN A 11 -5.67 21.14 6.44
N GLU A 12 -5.96 19.89 6.82
CA GLU A 12 -6.71 19.70 8.09
C GLU A 12 -6.29 18.53 8.98
N ILE A 13 -5.03 18.08 8.97
CA ILE A 13 -4.56 17.20 10.06
C ILE A 13 -3.11 17.54 10.45
N PRO A 14 -2.85 17.99 11.70
CA PRO A 14 -1.50 18.21 12.24
C PRO A 14 -0.80 16.86 12.47
N GLY A 15 -0.33 16.25 11.39
CA GLY A 15 0.38 14.96 11.38
C GLY A 15 0.88 14.57 9.98
N ILE A 16 0.25 15.09 8.92
CA ILE A 16 0.59 14.81 7.53
C ILE A 16 1.65 15.80 7.05
N ARG A 17 2.91 15.61 7.47
CA ARG A 17 4.01 16.48 6.99
C ARG A 17 4.84 15.90 5.86
N TYR A 18 4.66 14.63 5.48
CA TYR A 18 5.54 13.99 4.50
C TYR A 18 4.82 12.98 3.61
N ILE A 19 4.01 13.47 2.66
CA ILE A 19 3.92 12.79 1.36
C ILE A 19 5.19 13.20 0.60
N SER A 20 6.34 12.68 1.05
CA SER A 20 7.63 12.97 0.40
C SER A 20 7.61 12.32 -0.98
N PRO A 21 7.94 13.03 -2.05
CA PRO A 21 8.04 12.45 -3.40
C PRO A 21 9.06 11.28 -3.51
N GLY A 22 9.89 11.05 -2.49
CA GLY A 22 10.81 9.90 -2.39
C GLY A 22 10.26 8.63 -1.73
N LEU A 23 9.08 8.67 -1.09
CA LEU A 23 8.45 7.50 -0.42
C LEU A 23 7.64 6.62 -1.38
N ASN A 24 7.44 7.06 -2.62
CA ASN A 24 6.80 6.32 -3.69
C ASN A 24 7.88 5.78 -4.63
N THR A 25 8.33 4.54 -4.39
CA THR A 25 9.35 3.88 -5.21
C THR A 25 8.75 2.71 -5.96
N ARG A 26 9.10 2.51 -7.24
CA ARG A 26 8.77 1.26 -7.94
C ARG A 26 9.86 0.24 -7.64
N THR A 27 9.47 -0.92 -7.13
CA THR A 27 10.43 -1.99 -6.84
C THR A 27 9.77 -3.36 -6.97
N GLN A 28 10.60 -4.38 -7.11
CA GLN A 28 10.14 -5.76 -7.20
C GLN A 28 9.77 -6.28 -5.81
N ILE A 29 8.55 -6.79 -5.72
CA ILE A 29 8.01 -7.50 -4.57
C ILE A 29 8.09 -8.98 -4.86
N VAL A 30 8.59 -9.77 -3.91
CA VAL A 30 8.75 -11.21 -4.06
C VAL A 30 7.91 -11.93 -3.01
N ALA A 31 7.03 -12.81 -3.45
CA ALA A 31 6.25 -13.74 -2.63
C ALA A 31 6.69 -15.18 -2.91
N SER A 32 6.16 -16.14 -2.15
CA SER A 32 6.42 -17.57 -2.36
C SER A 32 5.98 -18.05 -3.76
N ALA A 33 4.89 -17.49 -4.29
CA ALA A 33 4.29 -17.90 -5.56
C ALA A 33 4.76 -17.10 -6.79
N GLY A 34 5.48 -15.99 -6.61
CA GLY A 34 5.89 -15.15 -7.74
C GLY A 34 6.58 -13.85 -7.34
N ASN A 35 6.87 -13.02 -8.33
CA ASN A 35 7.36 -11.67 -8.12
C ASN A 35 6.65 -10.69 -9.05
N TRP A 36 6.49 -9.45 -8.59
CA TRP A 36 5.79 -8.40 -9.33
C TRP A 36 6.44 -7.04 -9.05
N ASN A 37 6.60 -6.23 -10.10
CA ASN A 37 7.13 -4.87 -9.96
C ASN A 37 5.98 -3.88 -9.83
N THR A 38 5.87 -3.26 -8.67
CA THR A 38 4.74 -2.38 -8.30
C THR A 38 5.26 -1.13 -7.60
N GLN A 39 4.41 -0.13 -7.46
CA GLN A 39 4.68 1.00 -6.59
C GLN A 39 4.63 0.55 -5.12
N VAL A 40 5.60 0.98 -4.32
CA VAL A 40 5.61 0.90 -2.86
C VAL A 40 5.43 2.30 -2.32
N GLN A 41 4.45 2.49 -1.45
CA GLN A 41 4.11 3.75 -0.83
C GLN A 41 4.27 3.66 0.69
N GLY A 42 5.11 4.52 1.25
CA GLY A 42 5.13 4.78 2.70
C GLY A 42 3.96 5.68 3.09
N ALA A 43 3.12 5.25 4.03
CA ALA A 43 1.94 6.00 4.48
C ALA A 43 1.73 5.97 6.00
N SER A 44 0.92 6.90 6.50
CA SER A 44 0.35 6.85 7.86
C SER A 44 -0.94 6.02 7.87
N ALA A 45 -1.36 5.59 9.06
CA ALA A 45 -2.58 4.78 9.25
C ALA A 45 -3.85 5.53 8.79
N GLU A 46 -3.85 6.85 8.86
CA GLU A 46 -4.96 7.71 8.44
C GLU A 46 -5.24 7.66 6.94
N LEU A 47 -4.30 7.18 6.11
CA LEU A 47 -4.47 7.13 4.66
C LEU A 47 -5.69 6.30 4.25
N ALA A 48 -5.99 5.22 4.96
CA ALA A 48 -7.17 4.39 4.68
C ALA A 48 -8.48 5.14 4.91
N ALA A 49 -8.56 5.92 5.99
CA ALA A 49 -9.71 6.76 6.30
C ALA A 49 -9.88 7.89 5.27
N ILE A 50 -8.78 8.56 4.91
CA ILE A 50 -8.79 9.67 3.94
C ILE A 50 -9.20 9.18 2.55
N ARG A 51 -8.73 8.01 2.11
CA ARG A 51 -9.02 7.48 0.77
C ARG A 51 -10.33 6.70 0.67
N SER A 52 -11.05 6.53 1.80
CA SER A 52 -12.23 5.67 1.91
C SER A 52 -12.02 4.34 1.19
N TRP A 53 -10.88 3.70 1.46
CA TRP A 53 -10.44 2.49 0.77
C TRP A 53 -10.73 1.29 1.67
N PRO A 54 -11.88 0.61 1.53
CA PRO A 54 -12.17 -0.54 2.36
C PRO A 54 -11.17 -1.67 2.06
N ALA A 55 -10.82 -2.41 3.11
CA ALA A 55 -10.08 -3.65 2.95
C ALA A 55 -11.02 -4.74 2.47
N GLN A 56 -10.67 -5.42 1.38
CA GLN A 56 -11.33 -6.64 0.92
C GLN A 56 -11.01 -7.81 1.85
N PHE A 57 -9.76 -7.89 2.31
CA PHE A 57 -9.29 -8.91 3.24
C PHE A 57 -8.46 -8.25 4.34
N GLY A 58 -8.50 -8.80 5.55
CA GLY A 58 -7.74 -8.32 6.69
C GLY A 58 -8.08 -6.88 7.09
N SER A 59 -7.06 -6.08 7.40
CA SER A 59 -7.23 -4.70 7.84
C SER A 59 -6.05 -3.82 7.40
N PHE A 60 -6.26 -2.51 7.45
CA PHE A 60 -5.17 -1.55 7.30
C PHE A 60 -4.30 -1.53 8.57
N PHE A 61 -3.05 -1.06 8.46
CA PHE A 61 -2.19 -0.90 9.62
C PHE A 61 -2.65 0.29 10.49
N THR A 62 -2.36 0.20 11.78
CA THR A 62 -2.74 1.19 12.80
C THR A 62 -1.63 2.20 13.07
N GLU A 63 -1.92 3.26 13.83
CA GLU A 63 -0.86 4.18 14.29
C GLU A 63 0.19 3.48 15.17
N ASP A 64 -0.18 2.43 15.91
CA ASP A 64 0.78 1.62 16.66
C ASP A 64 1.76 0.92 15.72
N ASP A 65 1.28 0.36 14.61
CA ASP A 65 2.13 -0.27 13.60
C ASP A 65 3.12 0.72 12.99
N VAL A 66 2.67 1.96 12.76
CA VAL A 66 3.52 3.05 12.27
C VAL A 66 4.56 3.44 13.32
N THR A 67 4.14 3.67 14.56
CA THR A 67 5.01 4.12 15.66
C THR A 67 6.06 3.07 16.02
N ALA A 68 5.67 1.79 16.00
CA ALA A 68 6.56 0.66 16.26
C ALA A 68 7.38 0.22 15.04
N ALA A 69 7.26 0.91 13.89
CA ALA A 69 7.91 0.55 12.63
C ALA A 69 7.72 -0.93 12.29
N ARG A 70 6.49 -1.44 12.47
CA ARG A 70 6.18 -2.84 12.17
C ARG A 70 6.28 -3.06 10.66
N LYS A 71 6.97 -4.14 10.27
CA LYS A 71 7.12 -4.55 8.87
C LYS A 71 5.86 -5.24 8.39
N VAL A 72 4.78 -4.47 8.27
CA VAL A 72 3.48 -4.89 7.76
C VAL A 72 3.23 -4.25 6.41
N ALA A 73 2.48 -4.94 5.56
CA ALA A 73 2.14 -4.49 4.23
C ALA A 73 0.65 -4.66 3.95
N VAL A 74 0.09 -3.70 3.23
CA VAL A 74 -1.26 -3.74 2.68
C VAL A 74 -1.15 -3.75 1.17
N LEU A 75 -1.79 -4.71 0.51
CA LEU A 75 -1.68 -4.88 -0.94
C LEU A 75 -2.87 -4.26 -1.67
N GLY A 76 -2.61 -3.63 -2.81
CA GLY A 76 -3.64 -3.36 -3.80
C GLY A 76 -4.10 -4.66 -4.49
N SER A 77 -5.28 -4.61 -5.10
CA SER A 77 -5.89 -5.80 -5.72
C SER A 77 -5.05 -6.37 -6.87
N VAL A 78 -4.40 -5.51 -7.67
CA VAL A 78 -3.54 -5.97 -8.79
C VAL A 78 -2.32 -6.71 -8.25
N VAL A 79 -1.69 -6.20 -7.19
CA VAL A 79 -0.53 -6.84 -6.57
C VAL A 79 -0.92 -8.19 -5.96
N ARG A 80 -2.08 -8.27 -5.30
CA ARG A 80 -2.63 -9.56 -4.82
C ARG A 80 -2.76 -10.52 -6.00
N ASP A 81 -3.44 -10.11 -7.06
CA ASP A 81 -3.74 -10.98 -8.20
C ASP A 81 -2.46 -11.51 -8.87
N GLN A 82 -1.43 -10.66 -9.00
CA GLN A 82 -0.16 -11.03 -9.60
C GLN A 82 0.71 -11.92 -8.71
N LEU A 83 0.72 -11.68 -7.39
CA LEU A 83 1.57 -12.43 -6.47
C LEU A 83 0.94 -13.72 -5.93
N PHE A 84 -0.38 -13.75 -5.76
CA PHE A 84 -1.11 -14.82 -5.05
C PHE A 84 -2.28 -15.41 -5.85
N GLY A 85 -2.57 -14.87 -7.03
CA GLY A 85 -3.71 -15.30 -7.85
C GLY A 85 -5.01 -14.58 -7.50
N ALA A 86 -5.96 -14.66 -8.45
CA ALA A 86 -7.15 -13.85 -8.38
C ALA A 86 -8.13 -14.26 -7.28
N GLY A 87 -8.48 -13.33 -6.40
CA GLY A 87 -9.42 -13.56 -5.30
C GLY A 87 -8.85 -14.32 -4.10
N THR A 88 -7.56 -14.65 -4.09
CA THR A 88 -6.87 -15.28 -2.96
C THR A 88 -6.79 -14.32 -1.76
N ASP A 89 -6.90 -14.83 -0.54
CA ASP A 89 -6.60 -14.07 0.68
C ASP A 89 -5.13 -14.29 1.08
N PRO A 90 -4.23 -13.30 0.88
CA PRO A 90 -2.82 -13.40 1.24
C PRO A 90 -2.53 -12.93 2.68
N THR A 91 -3.55 -12.68 3.51
CA THR A 91 -3.30 -12.21 4.88
C THR A 91 -2.51 -13.25 5.68
N GLY A 92 -1.49 -12.79 6.41
CA GLY A 92 -0.53 -13.62 7.12
C GLY A 92 0.69 -14.05 6.29
N GLU A 93 0.63 -13.96 4.96
CA GLU A 93 1.77 -14.30 4.10
C GLU A 93 2.91 -13.29 4.24
N ILE A 94 4.13 -13.76 3.97
CA ILE A 94 5.32 -12.92 3.98
C ILE A 94 5.71 -12.58 2.53
N ILE A 95 5.78 -11.29 2.25
CA ILE A 95 6.38 -10.77 1.02
C ILE A 95 7.73 -10.13 1.32
N ARG A 96 8.59 -10.04 0.32
CA ARG A 96 9.88 -9.35 0.42
C ARG A 96 9.89 -8.10 -0.43
N ILE A 97 10.27 -6.99 0.21
CA ILE A 97 10.47 -5.68 -0.41
C ILE A 97 11.95 -5.34 -0.21
N LYS A 98 12.72 -5.20 -1.30
CA LYS A 98 14.19 -4.95 -1.22
C LYS A 98 14.92 -5.88 -0.23
N ASN A 99 14.60 -7.18 -0.28
CA ASN A 99 15.17 -8.22 0.59
C ASN A 99 14.77 -8.15 2.08
N GLN A 100 13.85 -7.26 2.47
CA GLN A 100 13.27 -7.21 3.81
C GLN A 100 11.92 -7.90 3.84
N PRO A 101 11.64 -8.77 4.84
CA PRO A 101 10.34 -9.43 4.97
C PRO A 101 9.29 -8.48 5.55
N PHE A 102 8.12 -8.47 4.94
CA PHE A 102 6.92 -7.78 5.39
C PHE A 102 5.76 -8.77 5.47
N GLN A 103 4.99 -8.70 6.55
CA GLN A 103 3.78 -9.50 6.70
C GLN A 103 2.59 -8.79 6.05
N VAL A 104 1.87 -9.49 5.19
CA VAL A 104 0.64 -8.99 4.60
C VAL A 104 -0.47 -9.03 5.67
N ILE A 105 -1.03 -7.87 6.00
CA ILE A 105 -2.10 -7.77 7.01
C ILE A 105 -3.46 -7.39 6.40
N GLY A 106 -3.47 -7.00 5.13
CA GLY A 106 -4.69 -6.66 4.43
C GLY A 106 -4.52 -6.49 2.93
N VAL A 107 -5.65 -6.52 2.24
CA VAL A 107 -5.76 -6.26 0.81
C VAL A 107 -6.88 -5.25 0.60
N LEU A 108 -6.62 -4.22 -0.19
CA LEU A 108 -7.60 -3.19 -0.54
C LEU A 108 -8.60 -3.73 -1.57
N THR A 109 -9.85 -3.31 -1.48
CA THR A 109 -10.82 -3.53 -2.57
C THR A 109 -10.36 -2.83 -3.83
N SER A 110 -10.44 -3.52 -4.98
CA SER A 110 -10.23 -2.87 -6.27
C SER A 110 -11.20 -1.71 -6.44
N LYS A 111 -10.70 -0.56 -6.90
CA LYS A 111 -11.58 0.57 -7.24
C LYS A 111 -12.34 0.39 -8.56
N GLY A 112 -12.03 -0.63 -9.37
CA GLY A 112 -12.81 -1.04 -10.54
C GLY A 112 -12.80 -0.05 -11.72
N GLN A 113 -12.56 -0.57 -12.93
CA GLN A 113 -12.79 -0.04 -14.29
C GLN A 113 -12.89 1.50 -14.57
N ALA A 114 -12.23 2.37 -13.82
CA ALA A 114 -11.81 3.63 -14.44
C ALA A 114 -10.64 3.27 -15.37
N ALA A 115 -10.64 3.74 -16.61
CA ALA A 115 -9.52 3.60 -17.55
C ALA A 115 -8.18 4.23 -17.05
N MET A 116 -8.16 4.69 -15.79
CA MET A 116 -7.10 5.36 -15.03
C MET A 116 -6.95 4.75 -13.61
N GLY A 117 -7.50 3.56 -13.35
CA GLY A 117 -7.55 2.91 -12.03
C GLY A 117 -6.48 1.83 -11.80
N GLN A 118 -5.86 1.31 -12.87
CA GLN A 118 -4.91 0.21 -12.79
C GLN A 118 -3.64 0.60 -12.01
N ASP A 119 -3.17 1.84 -12.15
CA ASP A 119 -2.03 2.37 -11.38
C ASP A 119 -2.36 2.59 -9.88
N GLN A 120 -3.63 2.78 -9.53
CA GLN A 120 -4.04 2.97 -8.13
C GLN A 120 -4.16 1.63 -7.39
N ASP A 121 -4.57 0.59 -8.10
CA ASP A 121 -4.69 -0.78 -7.56
C ASP A 121 -3.36 -1.57 -7.61
N ASP A 122 -2.37 -1.09 -8.38
CA ASP A 122 -0.99 -1.62 -8.45
C ASP A 122 -0.06 -0.90 -7.46
N THR A 123 -0.33 -1.11 -6.17
CA THR A 123 0.44 -0.49 -5.09
C THR A 123 0.59 -1.41 -3.87
N VAL A 124 1.69 -1.24 -3.15
CA VAL A 124 1.93 -1.83 -1.83
C VAL A 124 2.11 -0.70 -0.84
N ILE A 125 1.28 -0.68 0.20
CA ILE A 125 1.33 0.35 1.23
C ILE A 125 1.96 -0.22 2.48
N VAL A 126 2.98 0.47 2.98
CA VAL A 126 3.70 0.12 4.21
C VAL A 126 3.76 1.35 5.12
N PRO A 127 3.98 1.16 6.44
CA PRO A 127 4.19 2.29 7.31
C PRO A 127 5.40 3.12 6.87
N PHE A 128 5.25 4.44 6.80
CA PHE A 128 6.34 5.33 6.31
C PHE A 128 7.62 5.23 7.17
N THR A 129 7.52 4.75 8.40
CA THR A 129 8.65 4.52 9.33
C THR A 129 9.48 3.28 8.99
N THR A 130 9.03 2.45 8.04
CA THR A 130 9.69 1.18 7.67
C THR A 130 10.55 1.26 6.41
N VAL A 131 10.51 2.39 5.69
CA VAL A 131 11.16 2.63 4.39
C VAL A 131 12.18 3.75 4.42
#